data_AF-A0A519YTW5-F1
#
_entry.id   AF-A0A519YTW5-F1
#
_cell.length_a   1.000
_cell.length_b   1.000
_cell.length_c   1.000
_cell.angle_alpha   90.00
_cell.angle_beta   90.00
_cell.angle_gamma   90.00
#
_symmetry.space_group_name_H-M   'P 1'
#
loop_
_entity.id
_entity.type
_entity.pdbx_description
1 polymer ?
#
loop_
_entity_poly.entity_id
_entity_poly.type
_entity_poly.pdbx_seq_one_letter_code
_entity_poly.pdbx_strand_id
1 'polypeptide(L)'
;MRWAVLVLTVVCVGSAWLAWTTQKKVDTLEQELVRRQQDSQAQSAEARILAKQAQDVSREAAARTALLEGRLAEVTLQRSQVDDLIKSMSLSRDETLVVDIEAALRAAVQQSALTGSAEPLIAAMKSAEDRISRAKQPRLDGVRRALAKDLDRVKSTRVADLASLTIRLDEAIRLVDELPLISQPVDVYLVIRETEVTAGEQIIRWMNVTRYLNARKDKSSRQILFAGEKLDMEAIWRVRDGIFPPCRTS
;
A
#
# COMPACT_ATOMS: atom_id res chain seq x y z
N MET A 1 66.56 11.30 115.07
CA MET A 1 65.64 12.30 114.46
C MET A 1 66.16 12.94 113.17
N ARG A 2 67.39 13.49 113.10
CA ARG A 2 67.91 14.19 111.89
C ARG A 2 67.93 13.36 110.60
N TRP A 3 68.26 12.09 110.68
CA TRP A 3 68.28 11.17 109.53
C TRP A 3 66.88 10.85 108.98
N ALA A 4 65.87 10.79 109.84
CA ALA A 4 64.49 10.56 109.40
C ALA A 4 63.94 11.76 108.60
N VAL A 5 64.31 12.98 108.99
CA VAL A 5 63.93 14.21 108.26
C VAL A 5 64.57 14.24 106.86
N LEU A 6 65.85 13.85 106.74
CA LEU A 6 66.54 13.80 105.45
C LEU A 6 65.95 12.75 104.50
N VAL A 7 65.59 11.57 105.01
CA VAL A 7 64.93 10.55 104.18
C VAL A 7 63.56 11.04 103.71
N LEU A 8 62.81 11.70 104.59
CA LEU A 8 61.48 12.21 104.27
C LEU A 8 61.51 13.33 103.22
N THR A 9 62.49 14.23 103.28
CA THR A 9 62.64 15.29 102.26
C THR A 9 63.04 14.73 100.91
N VAL A 10 63.94 13.75 100.86
CA VAL A 10 64.34 13.07 99.61
C VAL A 10 63.16 12.34 98.99
N VAL A 11 62.34 11.67 99.79
CA VAL A 11 61.12 11.00 99.30
C VAL A 11 60.11 12.01 98.76
N CYS A 12 59.89 13.14 99.45
CA CYS A 12 59.01 14.19 98.96
C CYS A 12 59.50 14.78 97.62
N VAL A 13 60.79 15.10 97.51
CA VAL A 13 61.36 15.66 96.27
C VAL A 13 61.31 14.63 95.13
N GLY A 14 61.61 13.36 95.42
CA GLY A 14 61.50 12.26 94.45
C GLY A 14 60.07 12.06 93.95
N SER A 15 59.08 12.14 94.85
CA SER A 15 57.66 12.04 94.48
C SER A 15 57.17 13.23 93.65
N ALA A 16 57.62 14.45 93.97
CA ALA A 16 57.29 15.65 93.20
C ALA A 16 57.93 15.62 91.79
N TRP A 17 59.17 15.13 91.69
CA TRP A 17 59.85 14.95 90.41
C TRP A 17 59.13 13.93 89.52
N LEU A 18 58.76 12.78 90.09
CA LEU A 18 57.98 11.76 89.38
C LEU A 18 56.64 12.33 88.90
N ALA A 19 55.89 13.03 89.76
CA ALA A 19 54.63 13.66 89.41
C ALA A 19 54.76 14.65 88.24
N TRP A 20 55.83 15.46 88.22
CA TRP A 20 56.08 16.40 87.14
C TRP A 20 56.41 15.69 85.82
N THR A 21 57.22 14.62 85.86
CA THR A 21 57.53 13.84 84.66
C THR A 21 56.30 13.10 84.11
N THR A 22 55.37 12.67 84.97
CA THR A 22 54.13 12.02 84.54
C THR A 22 53.18 13.01 83.88
N GLN A 23 53.03 14.23 84.39
CA GLN A 23 52.19 15.26 83.75
C GLN A 23 52.69 15.60 82.35
N LYS A 24 54.00 15.81 82.17
CA LYS A 24 54.56 16.09 80.84
C LYS A 24 54.30 14.95 79.83
N LYS A 25 54.35 13.69 80.28
CA LYS A 25 54.04 12.54 79.42
C LYS A 25 52.57 12.50 79.04
N VAL A 26 51.67 12.82 79.97
CA VAL A 26 50.23 12.90 79.69
C VAL A 26 49.94 14.00 78.65
N ASP A 27 50.51 15.20 78.81
CA ASP A 27 50.33 16.29 77.85
C ASP A 27 50.78 15.90 76.43
N THR A 28 51.94 15.22 76.32
CA THR A 28 52.44 14.75 75.01
C THR A 28 51.57 13.65 74.41
N LEU A 29 50.99 12.76 75.22
CA LEU A 29 50.10 11.70 74.76
C LEU A 29 48.75 12.26 74.32
N GLU A 30 48.20 13.23 75.04
CA GLU A 30 46.97 13.92 74.64
C GLU A 30 47.16 14.65 73.32
N GLN A 31 48.28 15.35 73.13
CA GLN A 31 48.61 16.02 71.87
C GLN A 31 48.76 15.03 70.70
N GLU A 32 49.47 13.92 70.90
CA GLU A 32 49.64 12.88 69.88
C GLU A 32 48.31 12.17 69.56
N LEU A 33 47.45 11.94 70.57
CA LEU A 33 46.11 11.39 70.38
C LEU A 33 45.22 12.35 69.60
N VAL A 34 45.22 13.64 69.93
CA VAL A 34 44.48 14.66 69.19
C VAL A 34 44.98 14.73 67.74
N ARG A 35 46.30 14.69 67.53
CA ARG A 35 46.88 14.68 66.18
C ARG A 35 46.47 13.43 65.40
N ARG A 36 46.59 12.23 65.97
CA ARG A 36 46.14 10.98 65.34
C ARG A 36 44.64 10.96 65.07
N GLN A 37 43.85 11.53 65.98
CA GLN A 37 42.40 11.65 65.82
C GLN A 37 42.07 12.61 64.67
N GLN A 38 42.78 13.73 64.54
CA GLN A 38 42.65 14.66 63.42
C GLN A 38 43.08 14.02 62.09
N ASP A 39 44.22 13.32 62.06
CA ASP A 39 44.71 12.61 60.87
C ASP A 39 43.73 11.50 60.44
N SER A 40 43.18 10.74 61.40
CA SER A 40 42.17 9.71 61.14
C SER A 40 40.85 10.32 60.61
N GLN A 41 40.43 11.46 61.15
CA GLN A 41 39.27 12.20 60.63
C GLN A 41 39.53 12.74 59.22
N ALA A 42 40.73 13.24 58.94
CA ALA A 42 41.12 13.72 57.62
C ALA A 42 41.11 12.59 56.58
N GLN A 43 41.71 11.43 56.89
CA GLN A 43 41.67 10.25 56.03
C GLN A 43 40.24 9.75 55.80
N SER A 44 39.40 9.75 56.85
CA SER A 44 37.99 9.37 56.73
C SER A 44 37.21 10.34 55.85
N ALA A 45 37.49 11.65 55.93
CA ALA A 45 36.89 12.65 55.08
C ALA A 45 37.33 12.49 53.61
N GLU A 46 38.62 12.27 53.37
CA GLU A 46 39.18 12.00 52.04
C GLU A 46 38.58 10.72 51.43
N ALA A 47 38.51 9.63 52.20
CA ALA A 47 37.88 8.38 51.77
C ALA A 47 36.39 8.58 51.42
N ARG A 48 35.66 9.40 52.19
CA ARG A 48 34.26 9.74 51.87
C ARG A 48 34.14 10.57 50.60
N ILE A 49 35.08 11.48 50.33
CA ILE A 49 35.11 12.28 49.10
C ILE A 49 35.41 11.37 47.91
N LEU A 50 36.42 10.50 47.99
CA LEU A 50 36.76 9.54 46.94
C LEU A 50 35.60 8.56 46.67
N ALA A 51 34.92 8.08 47.72
CA ALA A 51 33.75 7.23 47.57
C ALA A 51 32.59 7.95 46.87
N LYS A 52 32.33 9.22 47.20
CA LYS A 52 31.33 10.05 46.50
C LYS A 52 31.72 10.28 45.04
N GLN A 53 32.97 10.61 44.77
CA GLN A 53 33.47 10.80 43.40
C GLN A 53 33.33 9.52 42.58
N ALA A 54 33.68 8.36 43.15
CA ALA A 54 33.50 7.07 42.49
C ALA A 54 32.02 6.75 42.23
N GLN A 55 31.13 7.10 43.17
CA GLN A 55 29.69 6.96 43.00
C GLN A 55 29.16 7.88 41.88
N ASP A 56 29.63 9.12 41.80
CA ASP A 56 29.24 10.06 40.76
C ASP A 56 29.74 9.62 39.38
N VAL A 57 30.98 9.13 39.27
CA VAL A 57 31.50 8.53 38.04
C VAL A 57 30.70 7.29 37.64
N SER A 58 30.31 6.44 38.60
CA SER A 58 29.46 5.28 38.31
C SER A 58 28.07 5.69 37.82
N ARG A 59 27.48 6.75 38.37
CA ARG A 59 26.20 7.29 37.92
C ARG A 59 26.30 7.89 36.52
N GLU A 60 27.38 8.62 36.23
CA GLU A 60 27.62 9.18 34.91
C GLU A 60 27.84 8.07 33.87
N ALA A 61 28.61 7.03 34.21
CA ALA A 61 28.79 5.87 33.37
C ALA A 61 27.45 5.17 33.07
N ALA A 62 26.62 4.95 34.10
CA ALA A 62 25.28 4.38 33.93
C ALA A 62 24.36 5.25 33.06
N ALA A 63 24.46 6.57 33.16
CA ALA A 63 23.72 7.49 32.30
C ALA A 63 24.19 7.41 30.84
N ARG A 64 25.50 7.33 30.60
CA ARG A 64 26.08 7.14 29.26
C ARG A 64 25.68 5.79 28.66
N THR A 65 25.70 4.72 29.43
CA THR A 65 25.26 3.40 28.95
C THR A 65 23.78 3.41 28.59
N ALA A 66 22.92 3.99 29.43
CA ALA A 66 21.49 4.13 29.12
C ALA A 66 21.25 4.94 27.83
N LEU A 67 22.02 6.01 27.61
CA LEU A 67 21.95 6.78 26.37
C LEU A 67 22.38 5.94 25.16
N LEU A 68 23.49 5.18 25.28
CA LEU A 68 23.98 4.31 24.21
C LEU A 68 23.01 3.19 23.89
N GLU A 69 22.39 2.57 24.89
CA GLU A 69 21.32 1.57 24.72
C GLU A 69 20.11 2.17 24.00
N GLY A 70 19.72 3.40 24.34
CA GLY A 70 18.66 4.12 23.62
C GLY A 70 19.01 4.36 22.14
N ARG A 71 20.25 4.78 21.85
CA ARG A 71 20.73 4.95 20.46
C ARG A 71 20.80 3.62 19.71
N LEU A 72 21.22 2.54 20.38
CA LEU A 72 21.23 1.20 19.79
C LEU A 72 19.82 0.71 19.45
N ALA A 73 18.85 0.95 20.34
CA ALA A 73 17.45 0.64 20.10
C ALA A 73 16.89 1.43 18.90
N GLU A 74 17.22 2.72 18.79
CA GLU A 74 16.88 3.57 17.65
C GLU A 74 17.48 3.03 16.34
N VAL A 75 18.77 2.68 16.31
CA VAL A 75 19.44 2.11 15.12
C VAL A 75 18.86 0.75 14.76
N THR A 76 18.53 -0.09 15.74
CA THR A 76 17.90 -1.40 15.51
C THR A 76 16.52 -1.23 14.86
N LEU A 77 15.75 -0.25 15.33
CA LEU A 77 14.46 0.11 14.74
C LEU A 77 14.62 0.69 13.32
N GLN A 78 15.59 1.57 13.09
CA GLN A 78 15.89 2.09 11.75
C GLN A 78 16.29 0.95 10.79
N ARG A 79 17.08 -0.02 11.26
CA ARG A 79 17.46 -1.18 10.46
C ARG A 79 16.26 -2.03 10.09
N SER A 80 15.35 -2.29 11.03
CA SER A 80 14.13 -3.06 10.73
C SER A 80 13.22 -2.34 9.74
N GLN A 81 13.08 -1.01 9.85
CA GLN A 81 12.32 -0.20 8.89
C GLN A 81 12.90 -0.27 7.48
N VAL A 82 14.24 -0.26 7.35
CA VAL A 82 14.89 -0.42 6.04
C VAL A 82 14.63 -1.82 5.46
N ASP A 83 14.73 -2.87 6.26
CA ASP A 83 14.47 -4.24 5.80
C ASP A 83 13.01 -4.42 5.36
N ASP A 84 12.05 -3.82 6.08
CA ASP A 84 10.62 -3.83 5.71
C ASP A 84 10.34 -2.97 4.47
N LEU A 85 11.00 -1.82 4.32
CA LEU A 85 10.91 -0.99 3.11
C LEU A 85 11.47 -1.72 1.88
N ILE A 86 12.60 -2.42 2.03
CA ILE A 86 13.19 -3.22 0.95
C ILE A 86 12.23 -4.34 0.55
N LYS A 87 11.64 -5.05 1.52
CA LYS A 87 10.65 -6.11 1.25
C LYS A 87 9.41 -5.57 0.56
N SER A 88 8.81 -4.49 1.09
CA SER A 88 7.61 -3.88 0.51
C SER A 88 7.86 -3.30 -0.88
N MET A 89 9.03 -2.70 -1.14
CA MET A 89 9.39 -2.21 -2.47
C MET A 89 9.58 -3.36 -3.47
N SER A 90 10.18 -4.48 -3.04
CA SER A 90 10.27 -5.68 -3.89
C SER A 90 8.88 -6.24 -4.19
N LEU A 91 8.03 -6.42 -3.17
CA LEU A 91 6.67 -6.92 -3.34
C LEU A 91 5.83 -6.02 -4.24
N SER A 92 5.91 -4.70 -4.04
CA SER A 92 5.20 -3.71 -4.85
C SER A 92 5.68 -3.73 -6.31
N ARG A 93 6.98 -3.89 -6.57
CA ARG A 93 7.52 -4.05 -7.93
C ARG A 93 7.01 -5.32 -8.60
N ASP A 94 6.93 -6.43 -7.86
CA ASP A 94 6.43 -7.70 -8.38
C ASP A 94 4.92 -7.58 -8.71
N GLU A 95 4.11 -7.04 -7.80
CA GLU A 95 2.67 -6.81 -8.01
C GLU A 95 2.40 -5.85 -9.16
N THR A 96 3.13 -4.73 -9.22
CA THR A 96 2.98 -3.76 -10.31
C THR A 96 3.32 -4.39 -11.66
N LEU A 97 4.38 -5.19 -11.74
CA LEU A 97 4.76 -5.89 -12.97
C LEU A 97 3.68 -6.88 -13.41
N VAL A 98 3.10 -7.65 -12.48
CA VAL A 98 2.04 -8.62 -12.77
C VAL A 98 0.75 -7.92 -13.23
N VAL A 99 0.34 -6.85 -12.54
CA VAL A 99 -0.85 -6.06 -12.90
C VAL A 99 -0.71 -5.44 -14.29
N ASP A 100 0.46 -4.90 -14.63
CA ASP A 100 0.73 -4.36 -15.95
C ASP A 100 0.63 -5.42 -17.05
N ILE A 101 1.18 -6.62 -16.79
CA ILE A 101 1.12 -7.74 -17.73
C ILE A 101 -0.32 -8.21 -17.92
N GLU A 102 -1.09 -8.30 -16.84
CA GLU A 102 -2.50 -8.68 -16.89
C GLU A 102 -3.33 -7.66 -17.68
N ALA A 103 -3.12 -6.36 -17.43
CA ALA A 103 -3.79 -5.29 -18.16
C ALA A 103 -3.46 -5.34 -19.66
N ALA A 104 -2.18 -5.52 -20.02
CA ALA A 104 -1.74 -5.67 -21.40
C ALA A 104 -2.35 -6.92 -22.06
N LEU A 105 -2.44 -8.04 -21.33
CA LEU A 105 -3.04 -9.27 -21.84
C LEU A 105 -4.54 -9.11 -22.06
N ARG A 106 -5.27 -8.48 -21.12
CA ARG A 106 -6.71 -8.19 -21.28
C ARG A 106 -6.97 -7.29 -22.48
N ALA A 107 -6.16 -6.25 -22.67
CA ALA A 107 -6.25 -5.38 -23.85
C ALA A 107 -6.00 -6.16 -25.15
N ALA A 108 -5.01 -7.05 -25.17
CA ALA A 108 -4.71 -7.88 -26.33
C ALA A 108 -5.80 -8.89 -26.65
N VAL A 109 -6.48 -9.45 -25.63
CA VAL A 109 -7.66 -10.32 -25.81
C VAL A 109 -8.81 -9.54 -26.46
N GLN A 110 -9.09 -8.32 -25.99
CA GLN A 110 -10.11 -7.46 -26.61
C GLN A 110 -9.77 -7.12 -28.06
N GLN A 111 -8.52 -6.75 -28.34
CA GLN A 111 -8.05 -6.46 -29.70
C GLN A 111 -8.13 -7.71 -30.60
N SER A 112 -7.82 -8.89 -30.06
CA SER A 112 -7.90 -10.16 -30.79
C SER A 112 -9.35 -10.50 -31.15
N ALA A 113 -10.30 -10.25 -30.25
CA ALA A 113 -11.72 -10.42 -30.51
C ALA A 113 -12.26 -9.42 -31.55
N LEU A 114 -11.81 -8.16 -31.50
CA LEU A 114 -12.24 -7.12 -32.46
C LEU A 114 -11.66 -7.34 -33.86
N THR A 115 -10.40 -7.78 -33.95
CA THR A 115 -9.70 -7.99 -35.23
C THR A 115 -9.91 -9.40 -35.79
N GLY A 116 -10.45 -10.33 -35.00
CA GLY A 116 -10.57 -11.74 -35.35
C GLY A 116 -9.23 -12.44 -35.54
N SER A 117 -8.13 -11.86 -35.06
CA SER A 117 -6.77 -12.36 -35.26
C SER A 117 -6.07 -12.62 -33.92
N ALA A 118 -5.33 -13.72 -33.80
CA ALA A 118 -4.57 -14.05 -32.59
C ALA A 118 -3.21 -13.32 -32.49
N GLU A 119 -2.85 -12.49 -33.48
CA GLU A 119 -1.57 -11.76 -33.51
C GLU A 119 -1.35 -10.82 -32.32
N PRO A 120 -2.32 -9.97 -31.94
CA PRO A 120 -2.15 -9.05 -30.82
C PRO A 120 -1.92 -9.80 -29.51
N LEU A 121 -2.62 -10.93 -29.33
CA LEU A 121 -2.50 -11.78 -28.15
C LEU A 121 -1.11 -12.42 -28.05
N ILE A 122 -0.61 -13.01 -29.14
CA ILE A 122 0.72 -13.61 -29.19
C ILE A 122 1.82 -12.55 -28.95
N ALA A 123 1.66 -11.36 -29.53
CA ALA A 123 2.61 -10.25 -29.33
C ALA A 123 2.64 -9.79 -27.86
N ALA A 124 1.47 -9.66 -27.23
CA ALA A 124 1.37 -9.31 -25.81
C ALA A 124 1.98 -10.38 -24.90
N MET A 125 1.73 -11.67 -25.18
CA MET A 125 2.31 -12.78 -24.41
C MET A 125 3.84 -12.82 -24.54
N LYS A 126 4.41 -12.62 -25.73
CA LYS A 126 5.87 -12.51 -25.91
C LYS A 126 6.45 -11.31 -25.16
N SER A 127 5.79 -10.15 -25.24
CA SER A 127 6.22 -8.95 -24.51
C SER A 127 6.19 -9.17 -22.99
N ALA A 128 5.17 -9.86 -22.48
CA ALA A 128 5.08 -10.25 -21.07
C ALA A 128 6.20 -11.22 -20.67
N GLU A 129 6.53 -12.22 -21.50
CA GLU A 129 7.64 -13.14 -21.26
C GLU A 129 8.99 -12.41 -21.20
N ASP A 130 9.24 -11.51 -22.16
CA ASP A 130 10.45 -10.68 -22.20
C ASP A 130 10.57 -9.77 -20.98
N ARG A 131 9.45 -9.17 -20.53
CA ARG A 131 9.43 -8.34 -19.31
C ARG A 131 9.75 -9.16 -18.06
N ILE A 132 9.19 -10.36 -17.92
CA ILE A 132 9.48 -11.27 -16.80
C ILE A 132 10.95 -11.74 -16.85
N SER A 133 11.45 -12.08 -18.04
CA SER A 133 12.84 -12.50 -18.27
C SER A 133 13.84 -11.40 -17.88
N ARG A 134 13.55 -10.14 -18.24
CA ARG A 134 14.35 -8.98 -17.83
C ARG A 134 14.32 -8.72 -16.33
N ALA A 135 13.21 -9.01 -15.66
CA ALA A 135 13.08 -8.83 -14.21
C ALA A 135 13.94 -9.81 -13.39
N LYS A 136 14.27 -11.00 -13.93
CA LYS A 136 15.12 -12.04 -13.29
C LYS A 136 14.70 -12.41 -11.85
N GLN A 137 13.40 -12.44 -11.57
CA GLN A 137 12.87 -12.75 -10.25
C GLN A 137 12.48 -14.25 -10.14
N PRO A 138 13.06 -15.02 -9.20
CA PRO A 138 12.77 -16.45 -9.05
C PRO A 138 11.30 -16.77 -8.77
N ARG A 139 10.57 -15.84 -8.11
CA ARG A 139 9.16 -16.02 -7.76
C ARG A 139 8.24 -16.03 -8.98
N LEU A 140 8.62 -15.37 -10.07
CA LEU A 140 7.84 -15.29 -11.31
C LEU A 140 8.14 -16.41 -12.31
N ASP A 141 9.06 -17.34 -12.00
CA ASP A 141 9.38 -18.46 -12.90
C ASP A 141 8.22 -19.43 -13.11
N GLY A 142 7.31 -19.53 -12.14
CA GLY A 142 6.05 -20.27 -12.31
C GLY A 142 5.17 -19.63 -13.38
N VAL A 143 4.99 -18.31 -13.31
CA VAL A 143 4.21 -17.52 -14.27
C VAL A 143 4.86 -17.56 -15.65
N ARG A 144 6.19 -17.42 -15.74
CA ARG A 144 6.94 -17.52 -17.00
C ARG A 144 6.70 -18.86 -17.71
N ARG A 145 6.78 -19.97 -16.97
CA ARG A 145 6.55 -21.32 -17.53
C ARG A 145 5.09 -21.52 -17.97
N ALA A 146 4.13 -21.02 -17.20
CA ALA A 146 2.72 -21.06 -17.58
C ALA A 146 2.48 -20.26 -18.87
N LEU A 147 3.02 -19.04 -18.94
CA LEU A 147 2.91 -18.16 -20.10
C LEU A 147 3.54 -18.78 -21.36
N ALA A 148 4.71 -19.40 -21.25
CA ALA A 148 5.36 -20.11 -22.36
C ALA A 148 4.50 -21.29 -22.86
N LYS A 149 3.93 -22.07 -21.94
CA LYS A 149 3.00 -23.15 -22.29
C LYS A 149 1.74 -22.64 -22.98
N ASP A 150 1.18 -21.54 -22.49
CA ASP A 150 -0.01 -20.92 -23.08
C ASP A 150 0.31 -20.32 -24.46
N LEU A 151 1.50 -19.74 -24.64
CA LEU A 151 1.97 -19.23 -25.93
C LEU A 151 2.05 -20.35 -26.97
N ASP A 152 2.63 -21.49 -26.61
CA ASP A 152 2.73 -22.66 -27.50
C ASP A 152 1.36 -23.24 -27.83
N ARG A 153 0.45 -23.27 -26.84
CA ARG A 153 -0.94 -23.67 -27.06
C ARG A 153 -1.65 -22.72 -28.04
N VAL A 154 -1.58 -21.41 -27.85
CA VAL A 154 -2.22 -20.42 -28.74
C VAL A 154 -1.65 -20.48 -30.16
N LYS A 155 -0.33 -20.67 -30.31
CA LYS A 155 0.28 -20.89 -31.64
C LYS A 155 -0.28 -22.14 -32.32
N SER A 156 -0.40 -23.25 -31.59
CA SER A 156 -0.96 -24.50 -32.16
C SER A 156 -2.43 -24.35 -32.57
N THR A 157 -3.23 -23.64 -31.77
CA THR A 157 -4.63 -23.34 -32.09
C THR A 157 -4.76 -22.43 -33.31
N ARG A 158 -3.90 -21.41 -33.45
CA ARG A 158 -3.92 -20.53 -34.63
C ARG A 158 -3.65 -21.31 -35.93
N VAL A 159 -2.72 -22.26 -35.92
CA VAL A 159 -2.44 -23.08 -37.11
C VAL A 159 -3.68 -23.90 -37.50
N ALA A 160 -4.44 -24.39 -36.51
CA ALA A 160 -5.72 -25.05 -36.76
C ALA A 160 -6.80 -24.08 -37.27
N ASP A 161 -6.86 -22.87 -36.72
CA ASP A 161 -7.88 -21.87 -37.07
C ASP A 161 -7.66 -21.25 -38.46
N LEU A 162 -6.40 -21.11 -38.91
CA LEU A 162 -6.09 -20.65 -40.27
C LEU A 162 -6.62 -21.63 -41.34
N ALA A 163 -6.55 -22.94 -41.06
CA ALA A 163 -7.11 -23.97 -41.92
C ALA A 163 -8.65 -23.90 -41.95
N SER A 164 -9.32 -23.71 -40.81
CA SER A 164 -10.78 -23.51 -40.78
C SER A 164 -11.23 -22.18 -41.36
N LEU A 165 -10.43 -21.11 -41.23
CA LEU A 165 -10.69 -19.81 -41.85
C LEU A 165 -10.59 -19.88 -43.37
N THR A 166 -9.67 -20.68 -43.92
CA THR A 166 -9.58 -20.89 -45.37
C THR A 166 -10.80 -21.65 -45.87
N ILE A 167 -11.25 -22.67 -45.13
CA ILE A 167 -12.48 -23.41 -45.45
C ILE A 167 -13.71 -22.49 -45.38
N ARG A 168 -13.83 -21.67 -44.34
CA ARG A 168 -14.93 -20.71 -44.20
C ARG A 168 -14.86 -19.57 -45.22
N LEU A 169 -13.67 -19.18 -45.66
CA LEU A 169 -13.50 -18.20 -46.73
C LEU A 169 -13.93 -18.79 -48.07
N ASP A 170 -13.56 -20.04 -48.38
CA ASP A 170 -14.06 -20.76 -49.56
C ASP A 170 -15.59 -20.88 -49.54
N GLU A 171 -16.17 -21.17 -48.38
CA GLU A 171 -17.62 -21.27 -48.21
C GLU A 171 -18.33 -19.90 -48.29
N ALA A 172 -17.71 -18.83 -47.77
CA ALA A 172 -18.21 -17.47 -47.90
C ALA A 172 -18.12 -16.95 -49.34
N ILE A 173 -17.04 -17.27 -50.07
CA ILE A 173 -16.93 -16.96 -51.51
C ILE A 173 -18.05 -17.67 -52.27
N ARG A 174 -18.34 -18.94 -51.93
CA ARG A 174 -19.44 -19.69 -52.55
C ARG A 174 -20.83 -19.13 -52.23
N LEU A 175 -21.04 -18.66 -51.01
CA LEU A 175 -22.30 -18.05 -50.57
C LEU A 175 -22.50 -16.63 -51.15
N VAL A 176 -21.41 -15.89 -51.38
CA VAL A 176 -21.44 -14.58 -52.05
C VAL A 176 -21.82 -14.73 -53.53
N ASP A 177 -21.37 -15.79 -54.20
CA ASP A 177 -21.81 -16.12 -55.57
C ASP A 177 -23.28 -16.56 -55.65
N GLU A 178 -23.91 -16.97 -54.53
CA GLU A 178 -25.30 -17.44 -54.47
C GLU A 178 -26.32 -16.41 -53.94
N LEU A 179 -25.92 -15.18 -53.57
CA LEU A 179 -26.82 -14.17 -53.00
C LEU A 179 -27.48 -13.26 -54.08
N PRO A 180 -28.81 -13.28 -54.27
CA PRO A 180 -29.50 -12.30 -55.11
C PRO A 180 -29.62 -10.97 -54.35
N LEU A 181 -29.28 -9.85 -55.00
CA LEU A 181 -29.41 -8.50 -54.43
C LEU A 181 -30.87 -8.20 -54.04
N ILE A 182 -31.17 -8.17 -52.74
CA ILE A 182 -32.44 -7.65 -52.21
C ILE A 182 -32.12 -6.55 -51.20
N SER A 183 -32.33 -5.30 -51.62
CA SER A 183 -32.40 -4.12 -50.74
C SER A 183 -33.67 -4.21 -49.89
N GLN A 184 -33.54 -4.28 -48.56
CA GLN A 184 -34.69 -4.25 -47.66
C GLN A 184 -34.97 -2.81 -47.19
N PRO A 185 -36.24 -2.33 -47.25
CA PRO A 185 -36.61 -1.02 -46.75
C PRO A 185 -36.71 -1.02 -45.21
N VAL A 186 -35.99 -0.12 -44.57
CA VAL A 186 -36.07 0.12 -43.12
C VAL A 186 -37.18 1.12 -42.84
N ASP A 187 -38.11 0.78 -41.94
CA ASP A 187 -39.20 1.67 -41.52
C ASP A 187 -38.68 2.77 -40.59
N VAL A 188 -39.00 4.04 -40.91
CA VAL A 188 -38.58 5.22 -40.14
C VAL A 188 -39.77 5.82 -39.39
N TYR A 189 -39.63 5.94 -38.08
CA TYR A 189 -40.63 6.54 -37.18
C TYR A 189 -40.11 7.89 -36.66
N LEU A 190 -40.93 8.94 -36.76
CA LEU A 190 -40.65 10.25 -36.14
C LEU A 190 -41.44 10.37 -34.84
N VAL A 191 -40.75 10.75 -33.76
CA VAL A 191 -41.32 10.98 -32.43
C VAL A 191 -41.00 12.40 -32.00
N ILE A 192 -42.02 13.21 -31.71
CA ILE A 192 -41.88 14.60 -31.27
C ILE A 192 -42.48 14.73 -29.88
N ARG A 193 -41.73 15.32 -28.95
CA ARG A 193 -42.17 15.59 -27.57
C ARG A 193 -42.56 17.06 -27.47
N GLU A 194 -43.81 17.34 -27.13
CA GLU A 194 -44.33 18.69 -26.96
C GLU A 194 -44.73 18.87 -25.49
N THR A 195 -44.23 19.91 -24.84
CA THR A 195 -44.57 20.26 -23.46
C THR A 195 -45.54 21.43 -23.49
N GLU A 196 -46.81 21.19 -23.18
CA GLU A 196 -47.83 22.23 -23.21
C GLU A 196 -47.63 23.17 -22.00
N VAL A 197 -47.23 24.41 -22.27
CA VAL A 197 -46.75 25.38 -21.25
C VAL A 197 -47.86 25.80 -20.27
N THR A 198 -49.12 25.52 -20.57
CA THR A 198 -50.26 25.97 -19.74
C THR A 198 -50.81 24.90 -18.79
N ALA A 199 -50.44 23.62 -18.95
CA ALA A 199 -51.00 22.51 -18.15
C ALA A 199 -49.97 21.64 -17.41
N GLY A 200 -48.66 21.84 -17.62
CA GLY A 200 -47.61 20.98 -17.03
C GLY A 200 -47.68 19.52 -17.51
N GLU A 201 -48.59 19.23 -18.43
CA GLU A 201 -48.88 17.91 -18.96
C GLU A 201 -48.01 17.72 -20.20
N GLN A 202 -47.16 16.69 -20.16
CA GLN A 202 -46.33 16.34 -21.29
C GLN A 202 -47.16 15.47 -22.23
N ILE A 203 -47.03 15.66 -23.54
CA ILE A 203 -47.74 14.86 -24.55
C ILE A 203 -46.70 14.39 -25.58
N ILE A 204 -46.66 13.09 -25.88
CA ILE A 204 -45.80 12.53 -26.92
C ILE A 204 -46.67 12.28 -28.16
N ARG A 205 -46.22 12.75 -29.32
CA ARG A 205 -46.88 12.52 -30.62
C ARG A 205 -45.97 11.65 -31.50
N TRP A 206 -46.50 10.56 -32.05
CA TRP A 206 -45.77 9.66 -32.94
C TRP A 206 -46.55 9.38 -34.24
N MET A 207 -45.82 9.21 -35.33
CA MET A 207 -46.38 8.84 -36.64
C MET A 207 -45.38 7.95 -37.38
N ASN A 208 -45.85 6.82 -37.93
CA ASN A 208 -45.04 6.01 -38.85
C ASN A 208 -45.05 6.70 -40.21
N VAL A 209 -43.91 7.28 -40.59
CA VAL A 209 -43.78 8.12 -41.77
C VAL A 209 -43.83 7.28 -43.04
N THR A 210 -43.25 6.07 -43.02
CA THR A 210 -43.26 5.16 -44.18
C THR A 210 -44.67 4.73 -44.56
N ARG A 211 -45.47 4.33 -43.56
CA ARG A 211 -46.87 3.92 -43.76
C ARG A 211 -47.75 5.09 -44.17
N TYR A 212 -47.51 6.27 -43.60
CA TYR A 212 -48.27 7.49 -43.92
C TYR A 212 -48.01 7.97 -45.35
N LEU A 213 -46.77 7.90 -45.81
CA LEU A 213 -46.40 8.27 -47.18
C LEU A 213 -46.89 7.24 -48.20
N ASN A 214 -46.86 5.94 -47.88
CA ASN A 214 -47.37 4.88 -48.78
C ASN A 214 -48.90 4.89 -48.95
N ALA A 215 -49.65 5.36 -47.93
CA ALA A 215 -51.12 5.40 -47.98
C ALA A 215 -51.70 6.65 -48.67
N ARG A 216 -50.89 7.65 -49.03
CA ARG A 216 -51.35 8.91 -49.66
C ARG A 216 -51.35 8.81 -51.19
N LYS A 217 -52.50 9.01 -51.82
CA LYS A 217 -52.62 9.20 -53.29
C LYS A 217 -52.42 10.65 -53.75
N ASP A 218 -52.43 11.61 -52.84
CA ASP A 218 -52.30 13.06 -53.10
C ASP A 218 -51.07 13.59 -52.32
N LYS A 219 -50.14 14.22 -53.03
CA LYS A 219 -48.86 14.78 -52.53
C LYS A 219 -48.92 16.29 -52.25
N SER A 220 -50.07 16.83 -51.81
CA SER A 220 -50.18 18.23 -51.42
C SER A 220 -49.91 18.43 -49.92
N SER A 221 -49.12 19.46 -49.61
CA SER A 221 -48.69 19.80 -48.26
C SER A 221 -49.78 20.63 -47.58
N ARG A 222 -50.55 20.03 -46.68
CA ARG A 222 -51.39 20.76 -45.72
C ARG A 222 -50.97 20.42 -44.30
N GLN A 223 -50.96 21.46 -43.46
CA GLN A 223 -50.71 21.40 -42.03
C GLN A 223 -51.57 20.30 -41.42
N ILE A 224 -50.91 19.30 -40.84
CA ILE A 224 -51.57 18.18 -40.16
C ILE A 224 -51.88 18.69 -38.75
N LEU A 225 -53.15 18.82 -38.41
CA LEU A 225 -53.58 19.09 -37.04
C LEU A 225 -53.47 17.78 -36.26
N PHE A 226 -52.51 17.67 -35.34
CA PHE A 226 -52.25 16.44 -34.61
C PHE A 226 -53.14 16.33 -33.38
N ALA A 227 -53.83 15.20 -33.20
CA ALA A 227 -54.44 14.81 -31.93
C ALA A 227 -53.38 14.14 -31.03
N GLY A 228 -53.38 14.41 -29.73
CA GLY A 228 -52.40 13.88 -28.77
C GLY A 228 -53.07 13.21 -27.56
N GLU A 229 -52.38 12.27 -26.94
CA GLU A 229 -52.78 11.58 -25.70
C GLU A 229 -51.80 11.96 -24.57
N LYS A 230 -52.30 12.09 -23.34
CA LYS A 230 -51.51 12.47 -22.15
C LYS A 230 -50.31 11.52 -21.96
N LEU A 231 -49.15 12.06 -21.57
CA LEU A 231 -47.97 11.24 -21.28
C LEU A 231 -48.16 10.47 -19.97
N ASP A 232 -48.46 9.18 -20.10
CA ASP A 232 -48.42 8.20 -19.02
C ASP A 232 -47.58 6.96 -19.42
N MET A 233 -47.28 6.11 -18.45
CA MET A 233 -46.50 4.88 -18.70
C MET A 233 -47.24 3.91 -19.63
N GLU A 234 -48.56 3.96 -19.66
CA GLU A 234 -49.36 3.09 -20.51
C GLU A 234 -49.22 3.46 -22.00
N ALA A 235 -49.25 4.76 -22.31
CA ALA A 235 -48.96 5.30 -23.63
C ALA A 235 -47.55 4.91 -24.10
N ILE A 236 -46.55 4.97 -23.21
CA ILE A 236 -45.18 4.55 -23.52
C ILE A 236 -45.11 3.05 -23.87
N TRP A 237 -45.77 2.18 -23.11
CA TRP A 237 -45.78 0.74 -23.40
C TRP A 237 -46.49 0.42 -24.71
N ARG A 238 -47.61 1.10 -24.99
CA ARG A 238 -48.35 0.95 -26.26
C ARG A 238 -47.48 1.33 -27.47
N VAL A 239 -46.65 2.36 -27.35
CA VAL A 239 -45.68 2.75 -28.38
C VAL A 239 -44.61 1.69 -28.57
N ARG A 240 -44.02 1.20 -27.46
CA ARG A 240 -42.99 0.14 -27.51
C ARG A 240 -43.52 -1.08 -28.27
N ASP A 241 -44.72 -1.53 -27.93
CA ASP A 241 -45.31 -2.74 -28.50
C ASP A 241 -45.74 -2.54 -29.97
N GLY A 242 -46.00 -1.30 -30.39
CA GLY A 242 -46.23 -0.95 -31.80
C GLY A 242 -44.95 -0.86 -32.65
N ILE A 243 -43.80 -0.55 -32.03
CA ILE A 243 -42.48 -0.53 -32.69
C ILE A 243 -41.87 -1.94 -32.71
N PHE A 244 -42.12 -2.72 -31.66
CA PHE A 244 -41.60 -4.08 -31.50
C PHE A 244 -42.77 -5.04 -31.25
N PRO A 245 -43.42 -5.56 -32.32
CA PRO A 245 -44.49 -6.53 -32.15
C PRO A 245 -43.96 -7.75 -31.39
N PRO A 246 -44.68 -8.28 -30.38
CA PRO A 246 -44.21 -9.45 -29.65
C PRO A 246 -44.09 -10.63 -30.61
N CYS A 247 -42.92 -11.27 -30.61
CA CYS A 247 -42.68 -12.51 -31.36
C CYS A 247 -43.71 -13.54 -30.92
N ARG A 248 -44.62 -13.89 -31.84
CA ARG A 248 -45.62 -14.93 -31.64
C ARG A 248 -44.87 -16.27 -31.63
N THR A 249 -44.60 -16.80 -30.45
CA THR A 249 -44.04 -18.15 -30.29
C THR A 249 -45.10 -19.16 -30.74
N SER A 250 -44.83 -19.87 -31.83
CA SER A 250 -45.53 -21.10 -32.23
C SER A 250 -45.01 -22.30 -31.46
#